data_AF-A0A0S7WZ85-F1
#
_entry.id   AF-A0A0S7WZ85-F1
#
_cell.length_a   1.000
_cell.length_b   1.000
_cell.length_c   1.000
_cell.angle_alpha   90.00
_cell.angle_beta   90.00
_cell.angle_gamma   90.00
#
_symmetry.space_group_name_H-M   'P 1'
#
loop_
_entity.id
_entity.type
_entity.pdbx_description
1 polymer ?
#
loop_
_entity_poly.entity_id
_entity_poly.type
_entity_poly.pdbx_seq_one_letter_code
_entity_poly.pdbx_strand_id
1 'polypeptide(L)'
;MTKKARIILIFVLISLFFLITPVLILYSQGYRFDFENKKITKTGGLFLKVLPKNADVFLDGRLKEKTSFFFGSVYINNLLPKKYNIRVEKEDYSVWEKNLEVKEKEVVEAKNITLIPKNLELQILSKEIEDFWILSEKEVILKEPAKDTVDENEWALKIFNLENNLKSHLISEKEISNKEPELLELL
;
A
#
# COMPACT_ATOMS: atom_id res chain seq x y z
N MET A 1 62.18 -22.67 -7.24
CA MET A 1 61.59 -22.35 -8.56
C MET A 1 62.67 -21.84 -9.49
N THR A 2 62.71 -22.28 -10.74
CA THR A 2 63.65 -21.73 -11.74
C THR A 2 63.21 -20.32 -12.16
N LYS A 3 64.15 -19.44 -12.51
CA LYS A 3 63.86 -18.04 -12.90
C LYS A 3 62.78 -17.96 -13.99
N LYS A 4 62.78 -18.91 -14.94
CA LYS A 4 61.81 -19.02 -16.04
C LYS A 4 60.39 -19.37 -15.55
N ALA A 5 60.24 -20.33 -14.64
CA ALA A 5 58.93 -20.71 -14.09
C ALA A 5 58.27 -19.56 -13.31
N ARG A 6 59.06 -18.77 -12.56
CA ARG A 6 58.55 -17.59 -11.85
C ARG A 6 58.02 -16.52 -12.82
N ILE A 7 58.71 -16.30 -13.94
CA ILE A 7 58.30 -15.32 -14.95
C ILE A 7 57.01 -15.76 -15.65
N ILE A 8 56.90 -17.03 -16.04
CA ILE A 8 55.68 -17.58 -16.65
C ILE A 8 54.48 -17.42 -15.71
N LEU A 9 54.64 -17.76 -14.43
CA LEU A 9 53.58 -17.64 -13.43
C LEU A 9 53.11 -16.18 -13.27
N ILE A 10 54.05 -15.22 -13.26
CA ILE A 10 53.71 -13.79 -13.20
C ILE A 10 52.90 -13.36 -14.44
N PHE A 11 53.32 -13.74 -15.64
CA PHE A 11 52.57 -13.40 -16.87
C PHE A 11 51.17 -14.02 -16.90
N VAL A 12 51.02 -15.27 -16.43
CA VAL A 12 49.71 -15.92 -16.31
C VAL A 12 48.81 -15.16 -15.32
N LEU A 13 49.33 -14.80 -14.15
CA LEU A 13 48.57 -14.05 -13.14
C LEU A 13 48.17 -12.66 -13.64
N ILE A 14 49.08 -11.95 -14.33
CA ILE A 14 48.78 -10.65 -14.94
C ILE A 14 47.69 -10.81 -16.00
N SER A 15 47.82 -11.78 -16.90
CA SER A 15 46.81 -12.05 -17.93
C SER A 15 45.44 -12.38 -17.31
N LEU A 16 45.43 -13.21 -16.28
CA LEU A 16 44.21 -13.57 -15.55
C LEU A 16 43.57 -12.35 -14.88
N PHE A 17 44.38 -11.48 -14.26
CA PHE A 17 43.90 -10.23 -13.66
C PHE A 17 43.24 -9.32 -14.69
N PHE A 18 43.86 -9.14 -15.86
CA PHE A 18 43.30 -8.32 -16.95
C PHE A 18 42.02 -8.91 -17.55
N LEU A 19 41.79 -10.21 -17.45
CA LEU A 19 40.54 -10.86 -17.90
C LEU A 19 39.44 -10.81 -16.84
N ILE A 20 39.76 -11.10 -15.58
CA ILE A 20 38.77 -11.16 -14.50
C ILE A 20 38.29 -9.76 -14.10
N THR A 21 39.19 -8.78 -14.05
CA THR A 21 38.88 -7.44 -13.54
C THR A 21 37.76 -6.75 -14.33
N PRO A 22 37.77 -6.69 -15.68
CA PRO A 22 36.68 -6.12 -16.44
C PRO A 22 35.34 -6.85 -16.21
N VAL A 23 35.36 -8.18 -16.11
CA VAL A 23 34.16 -8.99 -15.86
C VAL A 23 33.57 -8.66 -14.49
N LEU A 24 34.40 -8.55 -13.46
CA LEU A 24 33.97 -8.15 -12.12
C LEU A 24 33.42 -6.72 -12.09
N ILE A 25 34.06 -5.78 -12.79
CA ILE A 25 33.58 -4.39 -12.89
C ILE A 25 32.20 -4.34 -13.54
N LEU A 26 32.01 -5.04 -14.67
CA LEU A 26 30.72 -5.11 -15.35
C LEU A 26 29.65 -5.76 -14.45
N TYR A 27 29.99 -6.85 -13.77
CA TYR A 27 29.08 -7.51 -12.83
C TYR A 27 28.66 -6.57 -11.68
N SER A 28 29.61 -5.82 -11.12
CA SER A 28 29.37 -4.84 -10.05
C SER A 28 28.52 -3.66 -10.53
N GLN A 29 28.66 -3.25 -11.78
CA GLN A 29 27.81 -2.24 -12.43
C GLN A 29 26.39 -2.74 -12.77
N GLY A 30 26.03 -3.96 -12.39
CA GLY A 30 24.71 -4.54 -12.61
C GLY A 30 24.49 -5.09 -14.01
N TYR A 31 25.55 -5.33 -14.80
CA TYR A 31 25.40 -6.05 -16.06
C TYR A 31 25.12 -7.53 -15.79
N ARG A 32 24.08 -8.03 -16.44
CA ARG A 32 23.67 -9.43 -16.44
C ARG A 32 23.48 -9.90 -17.87
N PHE A 33 23.71 -11.19 -18.06
CA PHE A 33 23.39 -11.83 -19.32
C PHE A 33 21.93 -12.29 -19.29
N ASP A 34 21.13 -11.74 -20.19
CA ASP A 34 19.78 -12.22 -20.45
C ASP A 34 19.86 -13.39 -21.44
N PHE A 35 19.62 -14.60 -20.92
CA PHE A 35 19.65 -15.82 -21.71
C PHE A 35 18.48 -15.94 -22.70
N GLU A 36 17.35 -15.30 -22.43
CA GLU A 36 16.17 -15.35 -23.29
C GLU A 36 16.41 -14.49 -24.54
N ASN A 37 16.86 -13.26 -24.34
CA ASN A 37 17.11 -12.32 -25.43
C ASN A 37 18.55 -12.36 -25.97
N LYS A 38 19.41 -13.24 -25.42
CA LYS A 38 20.85 -13.39 -25.73
C LYS A 38 21.60 -12.05 -25.73
N LYS A 39 21.27 -11.17 -24.79
CA LYS A 39 21.77 -9.79 -24.72
C LYS A 39 22.37 -9.52 -23.35
N ILE A 40 23.44 -8.72 -23.33
CA ILE A 40 23.94 -8.14 -22.08
C ILE A 40 23.04 -6.95 -21.74
N THR A 41 22.38 -7.03 -20.59
CA THR A 41 21.44 -6.02 -20.11
C THR A 41 21.84 -5.54 -18.71
N LYS A 42 21.38 -4.36 -18.31
CA LYS A 42 21.53 -3.89 -16.93
C LYS A 42 20.29 -4.22 -16.12
N THR A 43 20.49 -4.68 -14.90
CA THR A 43 19.37 -4.99 -14.02
C THR A 43 18.59 -3.75 -13.62
N GLY A 44 17.31 -3.94 -13.37
CA GLY A 44 16.47 -3.02 -12.62
C GLY A 44 16.29 -3.46 -11.17
N GLY A 45 15.37 -2.80 -10.50
CA GLY A 45 14.93 -3.15 -9.16
C GLY A 45 13.44 -2.95 -8.97
N LEU A 46 12.93 -3.49 -7.87
CA LEU A 46 11.55 -3.34 -7.45
C LEU A 46 11.53 -2.91 -5.99
N PHE A 47 10.84 -1.82 -5.69
CA PHE A 47 10.61 -1.35 -4.34
C PHE A 47 9.13 -1.44 -4.01
N LEU A 48 8.79 -2.22 -2.99
CA LEU A 48 7.42 -2.37 -2.53
C LEU A 48 7.29 -1.81 -1.11
N LYS A 49 6.20 -1.09 -0.83
CA LYS A 49 5.80 -0.71 0.53
C LYS A 49 4.37 -1.19 0.75
N VAL A 50 4.22 -2.00 1.79
CA VAL A 50 3.01 -2.76 2.11
C VAL A 50 2.54 -2.43 3.51
N LEU A 51 1.23 -2.25 3.64
CA LEU A 51 0.50 -2.15 4.89
C LEU A 51 -0.56 -3.25 4.89
N PRO A 52 -0.61 -4.15 5.88
CA PRO A 52 0.22 -4.21 7.09
C PRO A 52 1.66 -4.72 6.85
N LYS A 53 2.55 -4.50 7.82
CA LYS A 53 3.96 -4.95 7.78
C LYS A 53 4.08 -6.47 7.85
N ASN A 54 5.26 -7.01 7.52
CA ASN A 54 5.58 -8.44 7.58
C ASN A 54 4.70 -9.31 6.65
N ALA A 55 4.38 -8.79 5.48
CA ALA A 55 3.77 -9.53 4.37
C ALA A 55 4.83 -10.28 3.53
N ASP A 56 4.44 -11.44 3.02
CA ASP A 56 5.21 -12.28 2.10
C ASP A 56 5.11 -11.74 0.67
N VAL A 57 6.25 -11.66 -0.03
CA VAL A 57 6.34 -11.16 -1.40
C VAL A 57 6.80 -12.27 -2.34
N PHE A 58 5.96 -12.55 -3.32
CA PHE A 58 6.18 -13.53 -4.38
C PHE A 58 6.43 -12.81 -5.72
N LEU A 59 7.39 -13.31 -6.48
CA LEU A 59 7.70 -12.91 -7.85
C LEU A 59 7.59 -14.13 -8.76
N ASP A 60 6.73 -14.05 -9.77
CA ASP A 60 6.43 -15.13 -10.72
C ASP A 60 6.10 -16.46 -9.98
N GLY A 61 5.31 -16.37 -8.90
CA GLY A 61 4.89 -17.51 -8.08
C GLY A 61 5.94 -18.06 -7.11
N ARG A 62 7.14 -17.47 -7.03
CA ARG A 62 8.20 -17.88 -6.10
C ARG A 62 8.34 -16.89 -4.96
N LEU A 63 8.34 -17.38 -3.71
CA LEU A 63 8.64 -16.55 -2.55
C LEU A 63 10.04 -15.97 -2.69
N LYS A 64 10.14 -14.64 -2.65
CA LYS A 64 11.43 -13.95 -2.72
C LYS A 64 11.86 -13.49 -1.35
N GLU A 65 11.08 -12.62 -0.74
CA GLU A 65 11.39 -12.03 0.56
C GLU A 65 10.12 -11.64 1.31
N LYS A 66 10.28 -11.31 2.59
CA LYS A 66 9.24 -10.68 3.40
C LYS A 66 9.49 -9.18 3.48
N THR A 67 8.42 -8.41 3.59
CA THR A 67 8.53 -6.99 3.89
C THR A 67 9.11 -6.75 5.29
N SER A 68 9.90 -5.69 5.42
CA SER A 68 10.56 -5.33 6.67
C SER A 68 9.57 -5.24 7.82
N PHE A 69 9.93 -5.84 8.96
CA PHE A 69 9.13 -5.81 10.18
C PHE A 69 8.83 -4.38 10.66
N PHE A 70 9.78 -3.45 10.49
CA PHE A 70 9.65 -2.08 10.99
C PHE A 70 8.99 -1.12 9.99
N PHE A 71 9.32 -1.24 8.70
CA PHE A 71 8.92 -0.26 7.68
C PHE A 71 7.88 -0.79 6.69
N GLY A 72 7.60 -2.08 6.68
CA GLY A 72 6.69 -2.71 5.71
C GLY A 72 7.19 -2.64 4.27
N SER A 73 8.48 -2.39 4.05
CA SER A 73 9.06 -2.25 2.72
C SER A 73 10.01 -3.41 2.37
N VAL A 74 10.15 -3.70 1.08
CA VAL A 74 11.17 -4.61 0.55
C VAL A 74 11.75 -4.02 -0.73
N TYR A 75 13.07 -4.19 -0.90
CA TYR A 75 13.78 -3.80 -2.11
C TYR A 75 14.39 -5.04 -2.76
N ILE A 76 13.88 -5.41 -3.93
CA ILE A 76 14.33 -6.57 -4.69
C ILE A 76 15.18 -6.05 -5.83
N ASN A 77 16.50 -6.22 -5.70
CA ASN A 77 17.47 -5.78 -6.69
C ASN A 77 17.79 -6.89 -7.69
N ASN A 78 18.67 -6.58 -8.64
CA ASN A 78 19.25 -7.57 -9.54
C ASN A 78 18.20 -8.30 -10.41
N LEU A 79 17.12 -7.61 -10.77
CA LEU A 79 16.06 -8.14 -11.62
C LEU A 79 16.40 -7.90 -13.09
N LEU A 80 16.29 -8.94 -13.92
CA LEU A 80 16.36 -8.79 -15.37
C LEU A 80 15.18 -7.94 -15.85
N PRO A 81 15.34 -7.09 -16.88
CA PRO A 81 14.24 -6.29 -17.42
C PRO A 81 13.22 -7.20 -18.10
N LYS A 82 12.06 -7.34 -17.47
CA LYS A 82 10.90 -8.05 -17.98
C LYS A 82 9.67 -7.68 -17.15
N LYS A 83 8.51 -8.18 -17.59
CA LYS A 83 7.27 -8.11 -16.80
C LYS A 83 7.28 -9.22 -15.75
N TYR A 84 7.12 -8.83 -14.49
CA TYR A 84 7.01 -9.74 -13.36
C TYR A 84 5.59 -9.73 -12.82
N ASN A 85 5.09 -10.91 -12.47
CA ASN A 85 3.90 -11.05 -11.65
C ASN A 85 4.29 -10.91 -10.19
N ILE A 86 3.81 -9.86 -9.53
CA ILE A 86 4.10 -9.60 -8.12
C ILE A 86 2.84 -9.92 -7.34
N ARG A 87 2.98 -10.81 -6.36
CA ARG A 87 1.93 -11.15 -5.44
C ARG A 87 2.41 -10.91 -4.01
N VAL A 88 1.60 -10.21 -3.24
CA VAL A 88 1.86 -9.89 -1.85
C VAL A 88 0.75 -10.51 -1.01
N GLU A 89 1.14 -11.30 -0.03
CA GLU A 89 0.23 -12.07 0.81
C GLU A 89 0.57 -11.89 2.28
N LYS A 90 -0.45 -11.95 3.12
CA LYS A 90 -0.29 -12.05 4.56
C LYS A 90 -1.45 -12.86 5.13
N GLU A 91 -1.16 -13.64 6.17
CA GLU A 91 -2.18 -14.37 6.93
C GLU A 91 -3.28 -13.44 7.43
N ASP A 92 -4.54 -13.85 7.29
CA ASP A 92 -5.75 -13.07 7.60
C ASP A 92 -5.99 -11.79 6.78
N TYR A 93 -5.20 -11.53 5.74
CA TYR A 93 -5.41 -10.41 4.82
C TYR A 93 -5.66 -10.85 3.38
N SER A 94 -6.30 -9.99 2.59
CA SER A 94 -6.50 -10.15 1.15
C SER A 94 -5.16 -10.20 0.41
N VAL A 95 -5.10 -11.00 -0.66
CA VAL A 95 -3.95 -11.04 -1.56
C VAL A 95 -3.97 -9.81 -2.47
N TRP A 96 -2.81 -9.18 -2.66
CA TRP A 96 -2.61 -8.16 -3.69
C TRP A 96 -1.76 -8.73 -4.81
N GLU A 97 -2.21 -8.60 -6.05
CA GLU A 97 -1.49 -9.10 -7.22
C GLU A 97 -1.45 -8.05 -8.33
N LYS A 98 -0.28 -7.82 -8.91
CA LYS A 98 -0.09 -6.89 -10.02
C LYS A 98 1.06 -7.31 -10.90
N ASN A 99 0.89 -7.16 -12.21
CA ASN A 99 1.97 -7.32 -13.16
C ASN A 99 2.69 -5.98 -13.36
N LEU A 100 3.97 -5.90 -13.01
CA LEU A 100 4.79 -4.70 -13.19
C LEU A 100 5.94 -4.99 -14.16
N GLU A 101 6.21 -4.03 -15.04
CA GLU A 101 7.31 -4.09 -16.00
C GLU A 101 8.55 -3.45 -15.40
N VAL A 102 9.61 -4.22 -15.21
CA VAL A 102 10.92 -3.72 -14.78
C VAL A 102 11.76 -3.43 -16.01
N LYS A 103 12.35 -2.22 -16.07
CA LYS A 103 13.20 -1.77 -17.17
C LYS A 103 14.67 -1.71 -16.77
N GLU A 104 15.55 -1.66 -17.77
CA GLU A 104 16.99 -1.51 -17.56
C GLU A 104 17.30 -0.23 -16.77
N LYS A 105 18.13 -0.33 -15.71
CA LYS A 105 18.55 0.80 -14.87
C LYS A 105 17.42 1.52 -14.13
N GLU A 106 16.23 0.93 -14.07
CA GLU A 106 15.07 1.54 -13.42
C GLU A 106 14.66 0.76 -12.18
N VAL A 107 14.24 1.49 -11.14
CA VAL A 107 13.59 0.92 -9.97
C VAL A 107 12.10 1.23 -10.06
N VAL A 108 11.30 0.18 -10.19
CA VAL A 108 9.84 0.31 -10.18
C VAL A 108 9.36 0.36 -8.75
N GLU A 109 8.55 1.36 -8.42
CA GLU A 109 8.06 1.56 -7.06
C GLU A 109 6.55 1.30 -6.96
N ALA A 110 6.13 0.53 -5.96
CA ALA A 110 4.75 0.38 -5.56
C ALA A 110 4.61 0.68 -4.06
N LYS A 111 4.24 1.91 -3.73
CA LYS A 111 4.32 2.45 -2.35
C LYS A 111 3.02 2.37 -1.53
N ASN A 112 1.90 2.07 -2.18
CA ASN A 112 0.54 2.14 -1.59
C ASN A 112 -0.17 0.78 -1.63
N ILE A 113 0.53 -0.29 -1.24
CA ILE A 113 -0.07 -1.63 -1.22
C ILE A 113 -0.74 -1.80 0.16
N THR A 114 -2.06 -1.67 0.21
CA THR A 114 -2.84 -1.91 1.43
C THR A 114 -3.60 -3.22 1.29
N LEU A 115 -3.30 -4.18 2.16
CA LEU A 115 -4.04 -5.43 2.25
C LEU A 115 -5.21 -5.25 3.23
N ILE A 116 -6.37 -5.76 2.84
CA ILE A 116 -7.62 -5.64 3.60
C ILE A 116 -7.77 -6.88 4.48
N PRO A 117 -8.07 -6.76 5.80
CA PRO A 117 -8.37 -7.92 6.63
C PRO A 117 -9.50 -8.77 6.03
N LYS A 118 -9.37 -10.09 6.03
CA LYS A 118 -10.42 -11.01 5.55
C LYS A 118 -11.63 -11.02 6.48
N ASN A 119 -11.39 -10.88 7.79
CA ASN A 119 -12.44 -10.79 8.79
C ASN A 119 -12.63 -9.32 9.18
N LEU A 120 -13.69 -8.70 8.66
CA LEU A 120 -14.09 -7.34 9.01
C LEU A 120 -15.21 -7.41 10.05
N GLU A 121 -14.90 -7.05 11.29
CA GLU A 121 -15.90 -6.89 12.35
C GLU A 121 -16.68 -5.59 12.12
N LEU A 122 -17.70 -5.65 11.27
CA LEU A 122 -18.58 -4.52 11.00
C LEU A 122 -19.56 -4.36 12.18
N GLN A 123 -19.41 -3.27 12.92
CA GLN A 123 -20.38 -2.88 13.93
C GLN A 123 -21.44 -1.98 13.31
N ILE A 124 -22.71 -2.31 13.52
CA ILE A 124 -23.83 -1.46 13.11
C ILE A 124 -23.84 -0.25 14.03
N LEU A 125 -23.47 0.91 13.50
CA LEU A 125 -23.40 2.16 14.27
C LEU A 125 -24.77 2.66 14.70
N SER A 126 -25.80 2.47 13.86
CA SER A 126 -27.17 2.94 14.09
C SER A 126 -28.16 2.20 13.19
N LYS A 127 -29.39 2.04 13.67
CA LYS A 127 -30.51 1.43 12.94
C LYS A 127 -31.63 2.47 12.82
N GLU A 128 -32.45 2.35 11.77
CA GLU A 128 -33.60 3.24 11.51
C GLU A 128 -33.17 4.70 11.26
N ILE A 129 -32.19 4.89 10.37
CA ILE A 129 -31.80 6.21 9.86
C ILE A 129 -32.60 6.47 8.58
N GLU A 130 -33.31 7.59 8.52
CA GLU A 130 -34.04 8.01 7.32
C GLU A 130 -33.11 8.63 6.28
N ASP A 131 -32.19 9.49 6.72
CA ASP A 131 -31.23 10.17 5.87
C ASP A 131 -29.94 10.51 6.65
N PHE A 132 -28.84 10.73 5.94
CA PHE A 132 -27.58 11.12 6.55
C PHE A 132 -26.79 12.10 5.67
N TRP A 133 -26.08 13.03 6.32
CA TRP A 133 -25.20 13.99 5.66
C TRP A 133 -23.84 14.00 6.31
N ILE A 134 -22.79 14.03 5.49
CA ILE A 134 -21.42 14.15 5.98
C ILE A 134 -21.15 15.62 6.27
N LEU A 135 -20.81 15.95 7.52
CA LEU A 135 -20.47 17.31 7.94
C LEU A 135 -18.95 17.54 7.85
N SER A 136 -18.17 16.56 8.29
CA SER A 136 -16.70 16.57 8.23
C SER A 136 -16.15 15.15 8.08
N GLU A 137 -14.83 14.98 8.05
CA GLU A 137 -14.22 13.63 8.00
C GLU A 137 -14.65 12.72 9.16
N LYS A 138 -15.11 13.30 10.27
CA LYS A 138 -15.37 12.58 11.53
C LYS A 138 -16.78 12.77 12.07
N GLU A 139 -17.59 13.61 11.44
CA GLU A 139 -18.93 13.95 11.92
C GLU A 139 -19.96 13.77 10.82
N VAL A 140 -21.04 13.08 11.16
CA VAL A 140 -22.16 12.79 10.27
C VAL A 140 -23.44 13.25 10.96
N ILE A 141 -24.29 13.96 10.24
CA ILE A 141 -25.64 14.28 10.68
C ILE A 141 -26.54 13.11 10.31
N LEU A 142 -27.28 12.60 11.28
CA LEU A 142 -28.26 11.52 11.13
C LEU A 142 -29.66 12.08 11.32
N LYS A 143 -30.58 11.76 10.41
CA LYS A 143 -32.02 11.95 10.58
C LYS A 143 -32.61 10.63 11.07
N GLU A 144 -33.16 10.65 12.27
CA GLU A 144 -33.81 9.50 12.91
C GLU A 144 -35.26 9.87 13.26
N PRO A 145 -36.21 8.92 13.25
CA PRO A 145 -37.55 9.17 13.80
C PRO A 145 -37.45 9.45 15.30
N ALA A 146 -38.19 10.44 15.78
CA ALA A 146 -38.19 10.85 17.18
C ALA A 146 -38.86 9.77 18.03
N LYS A 147 -38.05 8.95 18.72
CA LYS A 147 -38.54 7.82 19.53
C LYS A 147 -39.19 8.22 20.86
N ASP A 148 -39.25 9.52 21.19
CA ASP A 148 -39.72 10.04 22.50
C ASP A 148 -41.05 10.81 22.41
N THR A 149 -41.77 10.78 21.28
CA THR A 149 -43.04 11.48 21.11
C THR A 149 -44.19 10.56 20.72
N VAL A 150 -45.39 10.93 21.16
CA VAL A 150 -46.65 10.19 21.03
C VAL A 150 -47.13 10.09 19.57
N ASP A 151 -46.48 10.83 18.65
CA ASP A 151 -46.74 10.83 17.21
C ASP A 151 -45.56 10.21 16.45
N GLU A 152 -45.79 9.07 15.79
CA GLU A 152 -44.80 8.26 15.07
C GLU A 152 -44.14 8.95 13.85
N ASN A 153 -44.51 10.21 13.55
CA ASN A 153 -44.10 10.92 12.33
C ASN A 153 -43.12 12.09 12.55
N GLU A 154 -42.69 12.36 13.79
CA GLU A 154 -41.75 13.45 14.04
C GLU A 154 -40.29 13.03 13.76
N TRP A 155 -39.49 13.89 13.15
CA TRP A 155 -38.06 13.63 12.92
C TRP A 155 -37.14 14.39 13.89
N ALA A 156 -35.97 13.79 14.18
CA ALA A 156 -34.89 14.41 14.94
C ALA A 156 -33.57 14.31 14.17
N LEU A 157 -32.84 15.42 14.10
CA LEU A 157 -31.47 15.47 13.62
C LEU A 157 -30.51 15.30 14.79
N LYS A 158 -29.51 14.45 14.63
CA LYS A 158 -28.43 14.21 15.59
C LYS A 158 -27.08 14.28 14.89
N ILE A 159 -26.06 14.84 15.54
CA ILE A 159 -24.66 14.66 15.08
C ILE A 159 -24.15 13.36 15.68
N PHE A 160 -23.56 12.54 14.82
CA PHE A 160 -22.81 11.36 15.18
C PHE A 160 -21.32 11.61 14.94
N ASN A 161 -20.53 11.51 16.01
CA ASN A 161 -19.09 11.54 15.92
C ASN A 161 -18.54 10.12 15.74
N LEU A 162 -17.89 9.89 14.60
CA LEU A 162 -17.36 8.59 14.14
C LEU A 162 -16.17 8.08 14.97
N GLU A 163 -15.46 8.94 15.70
CA GLU A 163 -14.31 8.53 16.52
C GLU A 163 -14.72 7.98 17.88
N ASN A 164 -15.66 8.67 18.53
CA ASN A 164 -16.04 8.36 19.92
C ASN A 164 -17.41 7.68 20.01
N ASN A 165 -18.06 7.41 18.87
CA ASN A 165 -19.43 6.89 18.79
C ASN A 165 -20.45 7.72 19.60
N LEU A 166 -20.22 9.03 19.72
CA LEU A 166 -21.08 9.93 20.48
C LEU A 166 -22.18 10.47 19.58
N LYS A 167 -23.43 10.35 20.05
CA LYS A 167 -24.61 11.01 19.46
C LYS A 167 -24.94 12.26 20.26
N SER A 168 -24.86 13.43 19.63
CA SER A 168 -25.39 14.67 20.18
C SER A 168 -26.68 15.05 19.46
N HIS A 169 -27.67 15.48 20.23
CA HIS A 169 -28.91 16.02 19.68
C HIS A 169 -28.63 17.37 19.01
N LEU A 170 -29.12 17.56 17.79
CA LEU A 170 -29.05 18.85 17.11
C LEU A 170 -30.36 19.63 17.25
N ILE A 171 -31.43 19.07 16.68
CA ILE A 171 -32.72 19.73 16.57
C ILE A 171 -33.80 18.70 16.30
N SER A 172 -34.98 18.89 16.88
CA SER A 172 -36.18 18.08 16.62
C SER A 172 -37.26 18.91 15.92
N GLU A 173 -38.15 18.24 15.17
CA GLU A 173 -39.30 18.89 14.52
C GLU A 173 -40.18 19.67 15.52
N LYS A 174 -40.32 19.16 16.75
CA LYS A 174 -41.06 19.83 17.84
C LYS A 174 -40.39 21.13 18.32
N GLU A 175 -39.07 21.20 18.34
CA GLU A 175 -38.33 22.43 18.67
C GLU A 175 -38.45 23.50 17.59
N ILE A 176 -38.65 23.09 16.33
CA ILE A 176 -38.91 23.99 15.20
C ILE A 176 -40.38 24.46 15.25
N SER A 177 -41.33 23.56 15.49
CA SER A 177 -42.75 23.87 15.50
C SER A 177 -43.18 24.77 16.68
N ASN A 178 -42.49 24.71 17.82
CA ASN A 178 -42.79 25.56 18.99
C ASN A 178 -42.12 26.94 18.96
N LYS A 179 -41.24 27.20 17.97
CA LYS A 179 -40.70 28.54 17.76
C LYS A 179 -41.49 29.18 16.62
N GLU A 180 -42.47 30.01 16.97
CA GLU A 180 -42.99 30.98 15.99
C GLU A 180 -41.80 31.72 15.38
N PRO A 181 -41.74 31.91 14.05
CA PRO A 181 -40.68 32.69 13.45
C PRO A 181 -40.90 34.15 13.88
N GLU A 182 -40.14 34.61 14.88
CA GLU A 182 -39.90 36.04 15.05
C GLU A 182 -39.11 36.50 13.82
N LEU A 183 -39.86 36.84 12.77
CA LEU A 183 -39.35 37.70 11.72
C LEU A 183 -38.97 39.00 12.42
N LEU A 184 -37.67 39.19 12.67
CA LEU A 184 -37.14 40.50 12.99
C LEU A 184 -37.58 41.43 11.86
N GLU A 185 -38.59 42.26 12.14
CA GLU A 185 -38.93 43.37 11.27
C GLU A 185 -37.71 44.28 11.21
N LEU A 186 -36.90 44.10 10.16
CA LEU A 186 -35.87 45.03 9.76
C LEU A 186 -36.56 46.30 9.26
N LEU A 187 -36.82 47.22 10.18
CA LEU A 187 -37.01 48.65 9.90
C LEU A 187 -35.64 49.32 9.66
#